data_AF-A0A379SBT1-F1
#
_entry.id   AF-A0A379SBT1-F1
#
_cell.length_a   1.000
_cell.length_b   1.000
_cell.length_c   1.000
_cell.angle_alpha   90.00
_cell.angle_beta   90.00
_cell.angle_gamma   90.00
#
_symmetry.space_group_name_H-M   'P 1'
#
loop_
_entity.id
_entity.type
_entity.pdbx_description
1 polymer ?
#
loop_
_entity_poly.entity_id
_entity_poly.type
_entity_poly.pdbx_seq_one_letter_code
_entity_poly.pdbx_strand_id
1 'polypeptide(L)'
;MALRCMAERNFPVNIMRWRSVAVRIWAIGAAVSLDVTQATSTLADNNAYQGKSLRFLYAKSLAQTGTNLQLLGYRYSTSGFYTLDDTAWKQMSGYDNDERTDPDESTPEWADYYNLYYTRRGKVQLDINQQFRRDGIAFYYRQSAKVTGIPMKRILCCRWDTAIRWRALHGAFLTTITNPQAIQSAIKFSH
;
A
#
# COMPACT_ATOMS: atom_id res chain seq x y z
N MET A 1 -6.12 -10.75 18.80
CA MET A 1 -6.52 -9.85 19.90
C MET A 1 -5.60 -8.64 19.88
N ALA A 2 -5.87 -7.68 18.99
CA ALA A 2 -5.13 -6.41 18.89
C ALA A 2 -6.02 -5.41 18.11
N LEU A 3 -7.10 -4.97 18.73
CA LEU A 3 -7.98 -3.90 18.26
C LEU A 3 -8.60 -3.27 19.50
N ARG A 4 -7.75 -2.69 20.35
CA ARG A 4 -8.15 -1.88 21.48
C ARG A 4 -6.98 -0.97 21.86
N CYS A 5 -6.74 0.06 21.06
CA CYS A 5 -6.14 1.30 21.55
C CYS A 5 -6.27 2.38 20.47
N MET A 6 -6.42 3.62 20.93
CA MET A 6 -6.66 4.87 20.17
C MET A 6 -8.12 5.15 19.83
N ALA A 7 -8.88 5.49 20.87
CA ALA A 7 -10.08 6.32 20.76
C ALA A 7 -10.13 7.25 21.98
N GLU A 8 -9.21 8.21 22.08
CA GLU A 8 -9.32 9.32 23.05
C GLU A 8 -8.28 10.41 22.74
N ARG A 9 -8.56 11.23 21.72
CA ARG A 9 -8.14 12.63 21.68
C ARG A 9 -9.28 13.44 21.07
N ASN A 10 -9.77 14.41 21.84
CA ASN A 10 -10.81 15.35 21.49
C ASN A 10 -10.44 16.10 20.19
N PHE A 11 -10.97 15.62 19.08
CA PHE A 11 -11.13 16.40 17.87
C PHE A 11 -12.64 16.52 17.61
N PRO A 12 -13.14 17.65 17.09
CA PRO A 12 -14.55 17.77 16.72
C PRO A 12 -14.79 16.94 15.46
N VAL A 13 -15.04 15.63 15.58
CA VAL A 13 -15.13 14.75 14.39
C VAL A 13 -16.27 13.76 14.57
N ASN A 14 -17.35 14.00 13.82
CA ASN A 14 -17.93 13.02 12.92
C ASN A 14 -17.69 11.55 13.32
N ILE A 15 -18.68 10.94 13.97
CA ILE A 15 -18.63 9.59 14.55
C ILE A 15 -18.27 8.57 13.47
N MET A 16 -17.00 8.15 13.45
CA MET A 16 -16.52 7.11 12.55
C MET A 16 -16.63 5.75 13.22
N ARG A 17 -17.51 4.89 12.71
CA ARG A 17 -17.72 3.54 13.28
C ARG A 17 -17.17 2.47 12.34
N TRP A 18 -16.27 1.65 12.85
CA TRP A 18 -15.66 0.54 12.14
C TRP A 18 -16.10 -0.79 12.73
N ARG A 19 -16.55 -1.71 11.89
CA ARG A 19 -16.78 -3.12 12.26
C ARG A 19 -15.94 -3.98 11.33
N SER A 20 -15.07 -4.82 11.86
CA SER A 20 -14.26 -5.74 11.07
C SER A 20 -14.41 -7.18 11.54
N VAL A 21 -14.40 -8.10 10.58
CA VAL A 21 -14.35 -9.54 10.78
C VAL A 21 -13.20 -10.07 9.94
N ALA A 22 -12.30 -10.83 10.54
CA ALA A 22 -11.18 -11.45 9.84
C ALA A 22 -11.15 -12.94 10.12
N VAL A 23 -10.99 -13.74 9.06
CA VAL A 23 -10.87 -15.20 9.11
C VAL A 23 -9.51 -15.56 8.53
N ARG A 24 -8.76 -16.38 9.27
CA ARG A 24 -7.44 -16.87 8.86
C ARG A 24 -7.43 -18.38 8.90
N ILE A 25 -7.04 -18.99 7.79
CA ILE A 25 -6.99 -20.43 7.61
C ILE A 25 -5.56 -20.80 7.22
N TRP A 26 -5.02 -21.79 7.91
CA TRP A 26 -3.79 -22.46 7.53
C TRP A 26 -4.15 -23.70 6.74
N ALA A 27 -3.63 -23.83 5.52
CA ALA A 27 -3.86 -24.98 4.65
C ALA A 27 -2.56 -25.35 3.94
N ILE A 28 -2.06 -26.57 4.19
CA ILE A 28 -1.00 -27.27 3.43
C ILE A 28 0.16 -26.31 3.01
N GLY A 29 0.83 -25.70 4.00
CA GLY A 29 1.99 -24.83 3.77
C GLY A 29 1.67 -23.40 3.30
N ALA A 30 0.39 -23.03 3.20
CA ALA A 30 -0.10 -21.69 2.90
C ALA A 30 -0.99 -21.15 4.02
N ALA A 31 -1.03 -19.82 4.14
CA ALA A 31 -1.96 -19.08 4.96
C ALA A 31 -2.87 -18.24 4.05
N VAL A 32 -4.18 -18.30 4.32
CA VAL A 32 -5.17 -17.45 3.67
C VAL A 32 -5.87 -16.61 4.73
N SER A 33 -5.93 -15.29 4.52
CA SER A 33 -6.68 -14.34 5.35
C SER A 33 -7.74 -13.66 4.50
N LEU A 34 -8.95 -13.60 5.03
CA LEU A 34 -10.06 -12.83 4.50
C LEU A 34 -10.53 -11.86 5.58
N ASP A 35 -10.42 -10.56 5.31
CA ASP A 35 -10.81 -9.51 6.22
C ASP A 35 -11.91 -8.66 5.57
N VAL A 36 -13.05 -8.55 6.22
CA VAL A 36 -14.16 -7.69 5.81
C VAL A 36 -14.32 -6.58 6.82
N THR A 37 -14.31 -5.35 6.34
CA THR A 37 -14.39 -4.16 7.17
C THR A 37 -15.48 -3.23 6.67
N GLN A 38 -16.43 -2.90 7.53
CA GLN A 38 -17.47 -1.90 7.28
C GLN A 38 -17.10 -0.62 8.01
N ALA A 39 -17.16 0.50 7.31
CA ALA A 39 -16.92 1.83 7.83
C ALA A 39 -18.15 2.71 7.58
N THR A 40 -18.52 3.49 8.58
CA THR A 40 -19.44 4.63 8.44
C THR A 40 -18.66 5.87 8.82
N SER A 41 -18.61 6.83 7.91
CA SER A 41 -17.80 8.05 8.03
C SER A 41 -18.66 9.23 7.66
N THR A 42 -18.64 10.29 8.44
CA THR A 42 -19.24 11.57 8.07
C THR A 42 -18.12 12.51 7.58
N LEU A 43 -18.28 13.05 6.36
CA LEU A 43 -17.26 13.86 5.71
C LEU A 43 -17.48 15.36 6.02
N ALA A 44 -16.59 16.21 5.49
CA ALA A 44 -16.61 17.67 5.72
C ALA A 44 -17.89 18.36 5.18
N ASP A 45 -18.68 17.69 4.34
CA ASP A 45 -19.97 18.14 3.83
C ASP A 45 -21.16 17.79 4.75
N ASN A 46 -20.89 17.26 5.94
CA ASN A 46 -21.87 16.72 6.89
C ASN A 46 -22.69 15.52 6.37
N ASN A 47 -22.34 14.93 5.23
CA ASN A 47 -23.01 13.74 4.73
C ASN A 47 -22.38 12.46 5.30
N ALA A 48 -23.23 11.48 5.61
CA ALA A 48 -22.83 10.17 6.09
C ALA A 48 -22.58 9.21 4.93
N TYR A 49 -21.34 8.75 4.79
CA TYR A 49 -20.92 7.76 3.82
C TYR A 49 -20.76 6.39 4.48
N GLN A 50 -21.34 5.37 3.86
CA GLN A 50 -21.19 3.98 4.26
C GLN A 50 -20.41 3.22 3.20
N GLY A 51 -19.42 2.45 3.66
CA GLY A 51 -18.57 1.68 2.78
C GLY A 51 -18.13 0.38 3.39
N LYS A 52 -17.75 -0.55 2.50
CA LYS A 52 -17.20 -1.84 2.85
C LYS A 52 -15.86 -2.01 2.13
N SER A 53 -14.90 -2.60 2.83
CA SER A 53 -13.63 -3.04 2.27
C SER A 53 -13.48 -4.53 2.51
N LEU A 54 -13.06 -5.24 1.48
CA LEU A 54 -12.74 -6.65 1.51
C LEU A 54 -11.26 -6.81 1.19
N ARG A 55 -10.54 -7.54 2.03
CA ARG A 55 -9.13 -7.85 1.85
C ARG A 55 -8.96 -9.36 1.81
N PHE A 56 -8.42 -9.84 0.70
CA PHE A 56 -7.93 -11.19 0.53
C PHE A 56 -6.40 -11.19 0.59
N LEU A 57 -5.83 -12.13 1.33
CA LEU A 57 -4.40 -12.25 1.50
C LEU A 57 -4.03 -13.73 1.44
N TYR A 58 -3.08 -14.04 0.57
CA TYR A 58 -2.53 -15.36 0.38
C TYR A 58 -1.02 -15.30 0.59
N ALA A 59 -0.49 -16.16 1.46
CA ALA A 59 0.94 -16.28 1.70
C ALA A 59 1.31 -17.76 1.66
N LYS A 60 2.38 -18.13 0.94
CA LYS A 60 2.84 -19.52 0.88
C LYS A 60 4.37 -19.56 0.92
N SER A 61 4.92 -20.22 1.93
CA SER A 61 6.35 -20.41 2.02
C SER A 61 6.71 -21.76 1.39
N LEU A 62 7.47 -21.77 0.28
CA LEU A 62 8.01 -23.00 -0.30
C LEU A 62 9.50 -23.07 0.03
N ALA A 63 9.81 -23.60 1.21
CA ALA A 63 11.20 -23.78 1.63
C ALA A 63 11.97 -24.79 0.75
N GLN A 64 11.28 -25.80 0.18
CA GLN A 64 11.91 -26.86 -0.61
C GLN A 64 12.55 -26.39 -1.92
N THR A 65 12.02 -25.33 -2.54
CA THR A 65 12.53 -24.82 -3.82
C THR A 65 13.39 -23.55 -3.68
N GLY A 66 13.63 -23.08 -2.45
CA GLY A 66 14.32 -21.81 -2.18
C GLY A 66 13.50 -20.56 -2.55
N THR A 67 12.23 -20.73 -2.95
CA THR A 67 11.33 -19.64 -3.35
C THR A 67 10.30 -19.37 -2.25
N ASN A 68 10.35 -18.17 -1.67
CA ASN A 68 9.41 -17.70 -0.67
C ASN A 68 8.40 -16.72 -1.28
N LEU A 69 7.17 -17.19 -1.50
CA LEU A 69 6.04 -16.35 -1.92
C LEU A 69 5.44 -15.71 -0.67
N GLN A 70 6.02 -14.58 -0.25
CA GLN A 70 5.69 -13.96 1.02
C GLN A 70 4.26 -13.43 1.05
N LEU A 71 3.78 -12.81 -0.03
CA LEU A 71 2.50 -12.12 0.03
C LEU A 71 1.87 -11.82 -1.34
N LEU A 72 0.66 -12.37 -1.57
CA LEU A 72 -0.29 -11.86 -2.54
C LEU A 72 -1.48 -11.25 -1.79
N GLY A 73 -1.69 -9.96 -1.94
CA GLY A 73 -2.78 -9.23 -1.31
C GLY A 73 -3.69 -8.58 -2.35
N TYR A 74 -4.99 -8.80 -2.23
CA TYR A 74 -6.01 -8.06 -2.96
C TYR A 74 -6.92 -7.34 -1.98
N ARG A 75 -7.08 -6.04 -2.16
CA ARG A 75 -8.03 -5.23 -1.41
C ARG A 75 -9.00 -4.59 -2.38
N TYR A 76 -10.28 -4.82 -2.16
CA TYR A 76 -11.39 -4.17 -2.85
C TYR A 76 -12.10 -3.26 -1.87
N SER A 77 -12.42 -2.04 -2.28
CA SER A 77 -13.15 -1.07 -1.46
C SER A 77 -14.28 -0.45 -2.27
N THR A 78 -15.47 -0.36 -1.67
CA THR A 78 -16.62 0.33 -2.26
C THR A 78 -16.38 1.83 -2.30
N SER A 79 -17.10 2.57 -3.16
CA SER A 79 -16.95 4.03 -3.32
C SER A 79 -17.14 4.81 -2.01
N GLY A 80 -18.06 4.40 -1.14
CA GLY A 80 -18.32 5.05 0.15
C GLY A 80 -17.41 4.63 1.31
N PHE A 81 -16.33 3.89 1.04
CA PHE A 81 -15.36 3.49 2.07
C PHE A 81 -14.25 4.52 2.16
N TYR A 82 -14.25 5.27 3.25
CA TYR A 82 -13.23 6.26 3.59
C TYR A 82 -12.37 5.75 4.73
N THR A 83 -11.05 5.95 4.63
CA THR A 83 -10.13 5.67 5.72
C THR A 83 -10.02 6.88 6.65
N LEU A 84 -9.45 6.70 7.84
CA LEU A 84 -9.27 7.79 8.80
C LEU A 84 -8.47 8.95 8.20
N ASP A 85 -7.47 8.62 7.40
CA ASP A 85 -6.65 9.56 6.64
C ASP A 85 -7.50 10.40 5.67
N ASP A 86 -8.48 9.75 5.01
CA ASP A 86 -9.40 10.44 4.12
C ASP A 86 -10.38 11.37 4.89
N THR A 87 -10.76 11.04 6.13
CA THR A 87 -11.64 11.91 6.94
C THR A 87 -10.94 13.06 7.64
N ALA A 88 -9.61 13.05 7.69
CA ALA A 88 -8.83 14.13 8.29
C ALA A 88 -8.86 15.41 7.41
N TRP A 89 -9.22 15.27 6.14
CA TRP A 89 -9.32 16.37 5.20
C TRP A 89 -10.48 17.32 5.53
N LYS A 90 -10.18 18.61 5.61
CA LYS A 90 -11.17 19.68 5.86
C LYS A 90 -12.02 20.03 4.63
N GLN A 91 -11.60 19.62 3.42
CA GLN A 91 -12.26 19.93 2.16
C GLN A 91 -12.41 18.67 1.29
N MET A 92 -13.35 18.69 0.34
CA MET A 92 -13.69 17.52 -0.52
C MET A 92 -12.68 17.29 -1.65
N SER A 93 -12.05 18.37 -2.13
CA SER A 93 -10.98 18.33 -3.13
C SER A 93 -10.18 19.62 -3.03
N GLY A 94 -8.86 19.54 -3.10
CA GLY A 94 -8.02 20.71 -3.01
C GLY A 94 -6.55 20.36 -2.85
N TYR A 95 -5.76 21.40 -2.65
CA TYR A 95 -4.38 21.27 -2.22
C TYR A 95 -4.33 21.34 -0.71
N ASP A 96 -3.43 20.57 -0.09
CA ASP A 96 -3.16 20.67 1.33
C ASP A 96 -2.40 21.97 1.60
N ASN A 97 -3.14 23.02 1.94
CA ASN A 97 -2.56 24.29 2.37
C ASN A 97 -2.41 24.20 3.88
N ASP A 98 -1.30 23.63 4.35
CA ASP A 98 -0.93 23.76 5.75
C ASP A 98 -0.80 25.27 6.06
N GLU A 99 -1.74 25.83 6.84
CA GLU A 99 -1.80 27.24 7.28
C GLU A 99 -0.63 27.64 8.21
N ARG A 100 0.48 26.91 8.18
CA ARG A 100 1.67 27.12 9.03
C ARG A 100 2.88 27.66 8.27
N THR A 101 2.70 28.05 7.01
CA THR A 101 3.77 28.60 6.16
C THR A 101 3.52 30.07 5.92
N ASP A 102 4.52 30.89 6.28
CA ASP A 102 4.53 32.35 6.15
C ASP A 102 4.18 32.82 4.73
N PRO A 103 3.60 34.02 4.54
CA PRO A 103 3.01 34.45 3.27
C PRO A 103 4.02 34.80 2.16
N ASP A 104 5.32 34.63 2.41
CA ASP A 104 6.40 35.15 1.56
C ASP A 104 7.42 34.06 1.19
N GLU A 105 6.95 32.92 0.68
CA GLU A 105 7.83 32.02 -0.04
C GLU A 105 7.08 31.27 -1.14
N SER A 106 7.47 31.55 -2.38
CA SER A 106 7.08 30.79 -3.57
C SER A 106 7.52 29.33 -3.44
N THR A 107 6.66 28.44 -2.97
CA THR A 107 6.95 26.99 -2.91
C THR A 107 6.64 26.32 -4.27
N PRO A 108 7.60 25.69 -4.96
CA PRO A 108 7.36 24.99 -6.23
C PRO A 108 6.80 23.57 -6.07
N GLU A 109 5.74 23.28 -6.85
CA GLU A 109 5.51 22.07 -7.66
C GLU A 109 5.62 20.67 -7.01
N TRP A 110 4.83 20.38 -5.97
CA TRP A 110 4.41 19.00 -5.63
C TRP A 110 3.14 18.94 -4.78
N ALA A 111 2.31 19.99 -4.79
CA ALA A 111 1.12 20.06 -3.95
C ALA A 111 0.22 18.82 -4.20
N ASP A 112 0.09 17.98 -3.17
CA ASP A 112 -0.63 16.71 -3.19
C ASP A 112 -2.13 16.99 -3.38
N TYR A 113 -2.55 17.18 -4.64
CA TYR A 113 -3.96 17.33 -4.99
C TYR A 113 -4.70 16.05 -4.63
N TYR A 114 -5.52 16.12 -3.59
CA TYR A 114 -6.38 15.02 -3.18
C TYR A 114 -7.81 15.30 -3.63
N ASN A 115 -8.51 14.23 -4.01
CA ASN A 115 -9.91 14.33 -4.38
C ASN A 115 -10.66 13.12 -3.78
N LEU A 116 -11.50 13.40 -2.79
CA LEU A 116 -12.27 12.40 -2.04
C LEU A 116 -13.42 11.79 -2.85
N TYR A 117 -13.77 12.35 -4.02
CA TYR A 117 -14.69 11.70 -4.95
C TYR A 117 -14.08 10.47 -5.61
N TYR A 118 -12.75 10.41 -5.76
CA TYR A 118 -12.05 9.29 -6.38
C TYR A 118 -11.40 8.39 -5.32
N THR A 119 -12.23 7.62 -4.62
CA THR A 119 -11.73 6.61 -3.68
C THR A 119 -11.03 5.46 -4.42
N ARG A 120 -9.92 4.99 -3.85
CA ARG A 120 -9.08 3.93 -4.44
C ARG A 120 -9.85 2.61 -4.41
N ARG A 121 -10.45 2.24 -5.54
CA ARG A 121 -11.41 1.11 -5.66
C ARG A 121 -10.78 -0.29 -5.52
N GLY A 122 -9.49 -0.42 -5.82
CA GLY A 122 -8.80 -1.71 -5.75
C GLY A 122 -7.30 -1.55 -5.56
N LYS A 123 -6.69 -2.41 -4.74
CA LYS A 123 -5.23 -2.51 -4.56
C LYS A 123 -4.79 -3.96 -4.68
N VAL A 124 -3.91 -4.26 -5.63
CA VAL A 124 -3.25 -5.56 -5.78
C VAL A 124 -1.80 -5.39 -5.36
N GLN A 125 -1.28 -6.29 -4.52
CA GLN A 125 0.11 -6.32 -4.08
C GLN A 125 0.63 -7.76 -4.23
N LEU A 126 1.78 -7.91 -4.87
CA LEU A 126 2.46 -9.20 -5.04
C LEU A 126 3.91 -9.03 -4.59
N ASP A 127 4.41 -9.96 -3.77
CA ASP A 127 5.79 -10.01 -3.30
C ASP A 127 6.35 -11.43 -3.42
N ILE A 128 7.42 -11.57 -4.20
CA ILE A 128 8.10 -12.82 -4.50
C ILE A 128 9.56 -12.68 -4.10
N ASN A 129 10.05 -13.62 -3.31
CA ASN A 129 11.47 -13.71 -2.95
C ASN A 129 12.01 -15.06 -3.39
N GLN A 130 13.10 -15.07 -4.15
CA GLN A 130 13.77 -16.28 -4.60
C GLN A 130 15.22 -16.24 -4.16
N GLN A 131 15.70 -17.31 -3.52
CA GLN A 131 17.08 -17.48 -3.13
C GLN A 131 17.66 -18.68 -3.86
N PHE A 132 18.81 -18.49 -4.49
CA PHE A 132 19.57 -19.55 -5.14
C PHE A 132 21.00 -19.56 -4.59
N ARG A 133 21.47 -20.73 -4.17
CA ARG A 133 22.85 -20.93 -3.67
C ARG A 133 23.46 -22.12 -4.40
N ARG A 134 24.60 -21.90 -5.06
CA ARG A 134 25.38 -22.95 -5.73
C ARG A 134 26.87 -22.60 -5.65
N ASP A 135 27.68 -23.56 -5.23
CA ASP A 135 29.16 -23.54 -5.28
C ASP A 135 29.80 -22.18 -4.95
N GLY A 136 29.57 -21.68 -3.72
CA GLY A 136 30.17 -20.44 -3.22
C GLY A 136 29.55 -19.14 -3.77
N ILE A 137 28.55 -19.23 -4.64
CA ILE A 137 27.79 -18.10 -5.17
C ILE A 137 26.38 -18.12 -4.58
N ALA A 138 25.93 -16.97 -4.09
CA ALA A 138 24.56 -16.77 -3.61
C ALA A 138 23.88 -15.65 -4.40
N PHE A 139 22.69 -15.94 -4.92
CA PHE A 139 21.82 -15.00 -5.61
C PHE A 139 20.52 -14.86 -4.84
N TYR A 140 20.12 -13.61 -4.58
CA TYR A 140 18.84 -13.26 -3.98
C TYR A 140 18.10 -12.37 -4.96
N TYR A 141 16.87 -12.72 -5.30
CA TYR A 141 16.00 -11.93 -6.16
C TYR A 141 14.69 -11.64 -5.43
N ARG A 142 14.32 -10.36 -5.37
CA ARG A 142 13.03 -9.90 -4.85
C ARG A 142 12.30 -9.16 -5.95
N GLN A 143 11.05 -9.55 -6.18
CA GLN A 143 10.13 -8.85 -7.06
C GLN A 143 8.88 -8.45 -6.29
N SER A 144 8.56 -7.17 -6.32
CA SER A 144 7.37 -6.62 -5.67
C SER A 144 6.58 -5.79 -6.67
N ALA A 145 5.30 -6.09 -6.85
CA ALA A 145 4.40 -5.34 -7.72
C ALA A 145 3.21 -4.81 -6.92
N LYS A 146 2.84 -3.55 -7.15
CA LYS A 146 1.70 -2.89 -6.52
C LYS A 146 0.88 -2.17 -7.58
N VAL A 147 -0.39 -2.48 -7.68
CA VAL A 147 -1.34 -1.81 -8.56
C VAL A 147 -2.45 -1.20 -7.71
N THR A 148 -2.65 0.10 -7.83
CA THR A 148 -3.71 0.85 -7.17
C THR A 148 -4.65 1.38 -8.25
N GLY A 149 -5.95 1.17 -8.06
CA GLY A 149 -7.01 1.76 -8.87
C GLY A 149 -7.12 3.27 -8.66
N ILE A 150 -7.99 3.91 -9.44
CA ILE A 150 -8.17 5.35 -9.64
C ILE A 150 -7.62 6.26 -8.49
N PRO A 151 -6.66 7.15 -8.79
CA PRO A 151 -5.90 7.23 -10.04
C PRO A 151 -5.06 5.97 -10.24
N MET A 152 -5.01 5.45 -11.48
CA MET A 152 -4.28 4.21 -11.76
C MET A 152 -2.78 4.43 -11.51
N LYS A 153 -2.25 3.77 -10.47
CA LYS A 153 -0.83 3.80 -10.10
C LYS A 153 -0.30 2.39 -10.07
N ARG A 154 0.66 2.09 -10.93
CA ARG A 154 1.38 0.80 -10.98
C ARG A 154 2.80 1.06 -10.53
N ILE A 155 3.28 0.25 -9.60
CA ILE A 155 4.65 0.30 -9.08
C ILE A 155 5.20 -1.11 -9.21
N LEU A 156 6.33 -1.24 -9.89
CA LEU A 156 7.08 -2.49 -9.99
C LEU A 156 8.48 -2.25 -9.48
N CYS A 157 8.89 -3.05 -8.50
CA CYS A 157 10.21 -3.08 -7.93
C CYS A 157 10.82 -4.45 -8.19
N CYS A 158 12.02 -4.47 -8.77
CA CYS A 158 12.83 -5.66 -8.90
C CYS A 158 14.17 -5.36 -8.23
N ARG A 159 14.62 -6.21 -7.32
CA ARG A 159 15.92 -6.10 -6.69
C ARG A 159 16.63 -7.45 -6.79
N TRP A 160 17.90 -7.42 -7.12
CA TRP A 160 18.76 -8.59 -7.05
C TRP A 160 20.03 -8.27 -6.29
N ASP A 161 20.47 -9.23 -5.49
CA ASP A 161 21.72 -9.19 -4.76
C ASP A 161 22.52 -10.44 -5.12
N THR A 162 23.79 -10.28 -5.50
CA THR A 162 24.68 -11.39 -5.89
C THR A 162 25.93 -11.33 -5.03
N ALA A 163 26.32 -12.47 -4.45
CA ALA A 163 27.50 -12.57 -3.60
C ALA A 163 28.46 -13.61 -4.19
N ILE A 164 29.70 -13.17 -4.47
CA ILE A 164 30.78 -13.99 -5.01
C ILE A 164 31.98 -13.86 -4.07
N ARG A 165 32.23 -14.90 -3.25
CA ARG A 165 33.30 -14.96 -2.23
C ARG A 165 33.27 -13.75 -1.28
N TRP A 166 34.05 -12.71 -1.60
CA TRP A 166 34.26 -11.50 -0.77
C TRP A 166 33.58 -10.24 -1.33
N ARG A 167 32.88 -10.34 -2.48
CA ARG A 167 32.20 -9.20 -3.12
C ARG A 167 30.70 -9.42 -3.15
N ALA A 168 29.95 -8.36 -2.87
CA ALA A 168 28.50 -8.32 -2.99
C ALA A 168 28.11 -7.24 -4.01
N LEU A 169 27.26 -7.60 -4.96
CA LEU A 169 26.71 -6.68 -5.97
C LEU A 169 25.22 -6.54 -5.72
N HIS A 170 24.72 -5.31 -5.72
CA HIS A 170 23.31 -5.02 -5.50
C HIS A 170 22.79 -4.23 -6.70
N GLY A 171 21.70 -4.70 -7.30
CA GLY A 171 21.00 -4.02 -8.37
C GLY A 171 19.53 -3.85 -8.02
N ALA A 172 18.99 -2.66 -8.28
CA ALA A 172 17.58 -2.38 -8.09
C ALA A 172 17.01 -1.64 -9.31
N PHE A 173 15.82 -2.05 -9.70
CA PHE A 173 15.02 -1.46 -10.76
C PHE A 173 13.65 -1.10 -10.19
N LEU A 174 13.28 0.18 -10.29
CA LEU A 174 11.99 0.69 -9.87
C LEU A 174 11.33 1.37 -11.06
N THR A 175 10.10 0.97 -11.40
CA THR A 175 9.27 1.68 -12.36
C THR A 175 7.92 2.02 -11.73
N THR A 176 7.52 3.27 -11.88
CA THR A 176 6.22 3.78 -11.46
C THR A 176 5.52 4.37 -12.68
N ILE A 177 4.30 3.88 -12.94
CA ILE A 177 3.43 4.37 -14.00
C ILE A 177 2.20 4.97 -13.34
N THR A 178 2.01 6.27 -13.51
CA THR A 178 0.82 7.02 -13.06
C THR A 178 0.09 7.59 -14.28
N ASN A 179 -1.23 7.39 -14.33
CA ASN A 179 -2.08 7.99 -15.36
C ASN A 179 -2.44 9.44 -14.98
N PRO A 180 -2.27 10.46 -15.85
CA PRO A 180 -1.86 10.39 -17.26
C PRO A 180 -0.36 10.69 -17.46
N GLN A 181 0.33 9.79 -18.16
CA GLN A 181 1.61 10.02 -18.85
C GLN A 181 2.92 10.10 -18.06
N ALA A 182 2.95 10.05 -16.72
CA ALA A 182 4.23 9.99 -16.00
C ALA A 182 4.71 8.53 -15.83
N ILE A 183 5.71 8.13 -16.63
CA ILE A 183 6.51 6.93 -16.42
C ILE A 183 7.85 7.37 -15.82
N GLN A 184 8.09 7.00 -14.57
CA GLN A 184 9.37 7.22 -13.90
C GLN A 184 10.04 5.88 -13.68
N SER A 185 11.21 5.69 -14.28
CA SER A 185 12.05 4.51 -14.08
C SER A 185 13.39 4.92 -13.48
N ALA A 186 13.80 4.24 -12.42
CA ALA A 186 15.10 4.41 -11.79
C ALA A 186 15.82 3.07 -11.72
N ILE A 187 17.09 3.07 -12.10
CA ILE A 187 17.99 1.92 -11.97
C ILE A 187 19.13 2.34 -11.07
N LYS A 188 19.40 1.57 -10.02
CA LYS A 188 20.50 1.83 -9.09
C LYS A 188 21.38 0.58 -8.98
N PHE A 189 22.67 0.79 -9.12
CA PHE A 189 23.70 -0.22 -8.91
C PHE A 189 24.57 0.20 -7.72
N SER A 190 24.93 -0.75 -6.88
CA SER A 190 25.90 -0.57 -5.79
C SER A 190 26.87 -1.74 -5.77
N HIS A 191 28.14 -1.41 -5.57
CA HIS A 191 29.25 -2.34 -5.34
C HIS A 191 29.60 -2.40 -3.85
#